data_AF-A0A4R4U215-F1
#
_entry.id   AF-A0A4R4U215-F1
#
_cell.length_a   1.000
_cell.length_b   1.000
_cell.length_c   1.000
_cell.angle_alpha   90.00
_cell.angle_beta   90.00
_cell.angle_gamma   90.00
#
_symmetry.space_group_name_H-M   'P 1'
#
loop_
_entity.id
_entity.type
_entity.pdbx_description
1 polymer ?
#
loop_
_entity_poly.entity_id
_entity_poly.type
_entity_poly.pdbx_seq_one_letter_code
_entity_poly.pdbx_strand_id
1 'polypeptide(L)'
;MTVGAGAEPGPTPATGSEPGGGTGGGTGEGAPEQGPGTRPAQAPPTWHRFHYAVGVFLIAYGGTGLVSAVLLWGDRQDEVEGYFGSVPTTAVLVLVKVLELALVASAAAGVLLRRDMLLVVALAGWMAGFAMFAVLDVFTAGWGGLIEHLLYLAAFVVLLFLSYGLSAKAQLAGAPKAGADGSPGGGPQLTRTQEFALQAINRAAALTGPRPRPEKPD
;
A
#
# COMPACT_ATOMS: atom_id res chain seq x y z
N MET A 1 -15.23 40.03 49.17
CA MET A 1 -16.03 41.15 48.63
C MET A 1 -15.14 41.87 47.62
N THR A 2 -15.44 41.68 46.33
CA THR A 2 -15.97 42.70 45.37
C THR A 2 -14.84 43.21 44.46
N VAL A 3 -14.79 42.80 43.18
CA VAL A 3 -15.34 43.50 41.98
C VAL A 3 -14.60 44.85 41.76
N GLY A 4 -14.12 45.27 40.60
CA GLY A 4 -14.23 44.85 39.19
C GLY A 4 -13.15 45.58 38.36
N ALA A 5 -12.87 45.14 37.13
CA ALA A 5 -13.49 45.64 35.90
C ALA A 5 -12.87 46.96 35.38
N GLY A 6 -12.42 46.93 34.13
CA GLY A 6 -11.92 48.10 33.40
C GLY A 6 -11.51 47.77 31.98
N ALA A 7 -12.45 47.36 31.14
CA ALA A 7 -12.30 47.38 29.68
C ALA A 7 -13.65 47.77 29.06
N GLU A 8 -13.69 48.94 28.43
CA GLU A 8 -14.67 49.45 27.44
C GLU A 8 -14.03 50.71 26.78
N PRO A 9 -14.54 51.30 25.68
CA PRO A 9 -15.67 50.92 24.78
C PRO A 9 -15.32 51.04 23.25
N GLY A 10 -15.95 50.29 22.34
CA GLY A 10 -17.07 50.74 21.48
C GLY A 10 -16.60 51.12 20.04
N PRO A 11 -17.45 51.43 19.02
CA PRO A 11 -18.90 51.20 18.83
C PRO A 11 -19.32 50.59 17.43
N THR A 12 -20.58 50.11 17.43
CA THR A 12 -21.67 49.82 16.42
C THR A 12 -21.66 50.41 14.97
N PRO A 13 -22.71 50.25 14.11
CA PRO A 13 -23.62 49.14 13.68
C PRO A 13 -23.69 49.04 12.11
N ALA A 14 -24.44 48.17 11.39
CA ALA A 14 -25.89 48.23 11.16
C ALA A 14 -26.42 47.17 10.15
N THR A 15 -27.57 46.57 10.50
CA THR A 15 -28.81 46.28 9.73
C THR A 15 -28.84 45.41 8.47
N GLY A 16 -29.78 44.44 8.46
CA GLY A 16 -30.36 43.88 7.23
C GLY A 16 -31.29 42.66 7.37
N SER A 17 -32.44 42.82 8.03
CA SER A 17 -33.78 42.28 7.71
C SER A 17 -34.03 40.77 7.41
N GLU A 18 -34.80 40.11 8.30
CA GLU A 18 -35.72 38.96 8.07
C GLU A 18 -36.95 39.36 7.18
N PRO A 19 -37.96 38.51 6.80
CA PRO A 19 -38.43 37.23 7.39
C PRO A 19 -38.98 36.13 6.45
N GLY A 20 -39.24 34.92 6.99
CA GLY A 20 -40.07 33.89 6.34
C GLY A 20 -40.42 32.74 7.28
N GLY A 21 -41.47 32.91 8.08
CA GLY A 21 -41.89 31.99 9.14
C GLY A 21 -42.58 30.71 8.68
N GLY A 22 -42.59 29.73 9.59
CA GLY A 22 -43.29 28.46 9.47
C GLY A 22 -43.15 27.63 10.75
N THR A 23 -43.78 28.10 11.84
CA THR A 23 -43.96 27.36 13.10
C THR A 23 -44.91 26.18 12.93
N GLY A 24 -44.44 24.97 13.21
CA GLY A 24 -45.24 23.80 13.54
C GLY A 24 -44.64 23.13 14.76
N GLY A 25 -45.21 23.40 15.94
CA GLY A 25 -44.76 22.87 17.21
C GLY A 25 -45.04 21.38 17.39
N GLY A 26 -44.15 20.72 18.12
CA GLY A 26 -44.29 19.35 18.57
C GLY A 26 -43.21 19.05 19.60
N THR A 27 -43.43 19.45 20.85
CA THR A 27 -42.68 18.97 22.01
C THR A 27 -42.96 17.48 22.20
N GLY A 28 -41.94 16.67 22.00
CA GLY A 28 -41.89 15.27 22.39
C GLY A 28 -40.45 14.89 22.72
N GLU A 29 -40.15 14.80 24.01
CA GLU A 29 -38.98 14.07 24.51
C GLU A 29 -38.97 12.66 23.92
N GLY A 30 -37.97 12.39 23.08
CA GLY A 30 -37.70 11.09 22.50
C GLY A 30 -36.19 10.96 22.33
N ALA A 31 -35.65 9.87 22.85
CA ALA A 31 -34.24 9.49 22.93
C ALA A 31 -33.39 9.83 21.68
N PRO A 32 -32.05 9.94 21.80
CA PRO A 32 -31.20 9.93 20.61
C PRO A 32 -31.38 8.57 19.92
N GLU A 33 -32.13 8.54 18.83
CA GLU A 33 -32.17 7.41 17.91
C GLU A 33 -30.74 7.17 17.42
N GLN A 34 -30.12 6.13 17.97
CA GLN A 34 -28.94 5.50 17.41
C GLN A 34 -29.34 5.00 16.01
N GLY A 35 -29.02 5.80 14.99
CA GLY A 35 -29.13 5.40 13.60
C GLY A 35 -28.38 4.08 13.37
N PRO A 36 -28.86 3.23 12.44
CA PRO A 36 -28.32 1.90 12.22
C PRO A 36 -26.83 1.99 11.95
N GLY A 37 -26.07 1.30 12.80
CA GLY A 37 -24.62 1.38 12.88
C GLY A 37 -23.96 1.48 11.52
N THR A 38 -23.29 2.60 11.29
CA THR A 38 -22.16 2.66 10.38
C THR A 38 -21.18 1.58 10.85
N ARG A 39 -21.29 0.37 10.27
CA ARG A 39 -20.18 -0.58 10.27
C ARG A 39 -18.97 0.25 9.84
N PRO A 40 -17.86 0.26 10.61
CA PRO A 40 -16.65 0.89 10.13
C PRO A 40 -16.40 0.29 8.76
N ALA A 41 -16.37 1.14 7.73
CA ALA A 41 -16.04 0.72 6.38
C ALA A 41 -14.75 -0.08 6.53
N GLN A 42 -14.84 -1.40 6.33
CA GLN A 42 -13.69 -2.28 6.44
C GLN A 42 -12.70 -1.72 5.43
N ALA A 43 -11.62 -1.11 5.94
CA ALA A 43 -10.57 -0.59 5.10
C ALA A 43 -10.19 -1.73 4.15
N PRO A 44 -10.12 -1.46 2.84
CA PRO A 44 -9.81 -2.49 1.88
C PRO A 44 -8.55 -3.22 2.36
N PRO A 45 -8.51 -4.57 2.27
CA PRO A 45 -7.36 -5.33 2.73
C PRO A 45 -6.12 -4.77 2.05
N THR A 46 -5.24 -4.14 2.84
CA THR A 46 -4.06 -3.42 2.32
C THR A 46 -3.06 -4.39 1.67
N TRP A 47 -3.13 -5.65 2.08
CA TRP A 47 -2.24 -6.72 1.64
C TRP A 47 -2.66 -7.32 0.29
N HIS A 48 -1.97 -6.90 -0.78
CA HIS A 48 -2.03 -7.60 -2.05
C HIS A 48 -1.15 -8.86 -2.06
N ARG A 49 -1.64 -9.93 -2.72
CA ARG A 49 -0.89 -11.20 -2.87
C ARG A 49 0.48 -11.02 -3.53
N PHE A 50 0.70 -9.95 -4.29
CA PHE A 50 2.00 -9.63 -4.88
C PHE A 50 3.10 -9.32 -3.86
N HIS A 51 2.75 -8.88 -2.65
CA HIS A 51 3.73 -8.62 -1.58
C HIS A 51 4.44 -9.88 -1.10
N TYR A 52 3.87 -11.08 -1.32
CA TYR A 52 4.55 -12.33 -1.01
C TYR A 52 5.81 -12.53 -1.85
N ALA A 53 5.76 -12.23 -3.15
CA ALA A 53 6.91 -12.40 -4.03
C ALA A 53 8.06 -11.45 -3.66
N VAL A 54 7.71 -10.18 -3.40
CA VAL A 54 8.67 -9.16 -2.94
C VAL A 54 9.26 -9.56 -1.59
N GLY A 55 8.42 -9.95 -0.63
CA GLY A 55 8.88 -10.35 0.70
C GLY A 55 9.79 -11.57 0.69
N VAL A 56 9.43 -12.62 -0.06
CA VAL A 56 10.27 -13.82 -0.21
C VAL A 56 11.60 -13.48 -0.88
N PHE A 57 11.58 -12.63 -1.91
CA PHE A 57 12.82 -12.16 -2.55
C PHE A 57 13.72 -11.44 -1.55
N LEU A 58 13.19 -10.48 -0.77
CA LEU A 58 13.98 -9.73 0.23
C LEU A 58 14.57 -10.67 1.30
N ILE A 59 13.81 -11.66 1.75
CA ILE A 59 14.28 -12.65 2.72
C ILE A 59 15.40 -13.51 2.13
N ALA A 60 15.24 -14.01 0.90
CA ALA A 60 16.24 -14.83 0.24
C ALA A 60 17.52 -14.04 -0.06
N TYR A 61 17.38 -12.81 -0.57
CA TYR A 61 18.48 -11.91 -0.86
C TYR A 61 19.28 -11.57 0.40
N GLY A 62 18.61 -11.07 1.44
CA GLY A 62 19.28 -10.73 2.70
C GLY A 62 19.79 -11.95 3.45
N GLY A 63 19.08 -13.08 3.41
CA GLY A 63 19.56 -14.34 3.95
C GLY A 63 20.86 -14.81 3.29
N THR A 64 20.96 -14.68 1.97
CA THR A 64 22.20 -14.97 1.23
C THR A 64 23.31 -14.00 1.63
N GLY A 65 23.02 -12.71 1.76
CA GLY A 65 23.97 -11.70 2.23
C GLY A 65 24.54 -11.98 3.63
N LEU A 66 23.68 -12.43 4.55
CA LEU A 66 24.09 -12.85 5.90
C LEU A 66 24.97 -14.10 5.86
N VAL A 67 24.60 -15.12 5.08
CA VAL A 67 25.41 -16.34 4.93
C VAL A 67 26.76 -16.02 4.32
N SER A 68 26.78 -15.25 3.23
CA SER A 68 28.03 -14.79 2.59
C SER A 68 28.90 -13.98 3.56
N ALA A 69 28.32 -13.16 4.43
CA ALA A 69 29.09 -12.41 5.43
C ALA A 69 29.78 -13.33 6.43
N VAL A 70 29.14 -14.41 6.86
CA VAL A 70 29.76 -15.40 7.76
C VAL A 70 30.89 -16.14 7.04
N LEU A 71 30.69 -16.51 5.77
CA LEU A 71 31.67 -17.27 5.00
C LEU A 71 32.88 -16.44 4.55
N LEU A 72 32.66 -15.16 4.25
CA LEU A 72 33.65 -14.23 3.67
C LEU A 72 33.97 -13.09 4.64
N TRP A 73 33.92 -13.36 5.94
CA TRP A 73 34.05 -12.31 6.97
C TRP A 73 35.36 -11.51 6.85
N GLY A 74 36.48 -12.18 6.54
CA GLY A 74 37.79 -11.55 6.35
C GLY A 74 37.77 -10.54 5.20
N ASP A 75 37.36 -10.99 4.00
CA ASP A 75 37.26 -10.13 2.81
C ASP A 75 36.38 -8.89 3.08
N ARG A 76 35.30 -9.06 3.86
CA ARG A 76 34.41 -7.96 4.25
C ARG A 76 35.03 -7.00 5.26
N GLN A 77 35.92 -7.48 6.13
CA GLN A 77 36.69 -6.61 7.01
C GLN A 77 37.68 -5.77 6.19
N ASP A 78 38.42 -6.40 5.26
CA ASP A 78 39.38 -5.70 4.40
C ASP A 78 38.70 -4.62 3.55
N GLU A 79 37.52 -4.94 3.00
CA GLU A 79 36.67 -4.00 2.26
C GLU A 79 36.28 -2.78 3.11
N VAL A 80 35.75 -3.00 4.33
CA VAL A 80 35.32 -1.92 5.23
C VAL A 80 36.51 -1.09 5.74
N GLU A 81 37.66 -1.71 5.99
CA GLU A 81 38.90 -1.00 6.35
C GLU A 81 39.34 -0.05 5.22
N GLY A 82 39.19 -0.46 3.96
CA GLY A 82 39.42 0.40 2.80
C GLY A 82 38.57 1.68 2.77
N TYR A 83 37.34 1.62 3.28
CA TYR A 83 36.44 2.78 3.32
C TYR A 83 36.67 3.70 4.53
N PHE A 84 36.96 3.12 5.71
CA PHE A 84 36.93 3.86 6.97
C PHE A 84 38.30 4.03 7.63
N GLY A 85 39.33 3.36 7.15
CA GLY A 85 40.72 3.45 7.62
C GLY A 85 40.87 3.05 9.09
N SER A 86 40.74 4.03 10.00
CA SER A 86 41.04 3.88 11.44
C SER A 86 39.83 3.57 12.33
N VAL A 87 38.62 3.57 11.76
CA VAL A 87 37.40 3.22 12.51
C VAL A 87 37.44 1.73 12.85
N PRO A 88 36.93 1.29 14.02
CA PRO A 88 36.88 -0.13 14.37
C PRO A 88 36.00 -0.92 13.38
N THR A 89 36.63 -1.43 12.32
CA THR A 89 36.04 -2.15 11.18
C THR A 89 35.08 -3.23 11.62
N THR A 90 35.48 -4.04 12.60
CA THR A 90 34.66 -5.12 13.17
C THR A 90 33.36 -4.58 13.78
N ALA A 91 33.41 -3.47 14.52
CA ALA A 91 32.23 -2.90 15.15
C ALA A 91 31.25 -2.33 14.10
N VAL A 92 31.78 -1.68 13.07
CA VAL A 92 30.99 -1.19 11.93
C VAL A 92 30.33 -2.35 11.19
N LEU A 93 31.10 -3.40 10.87
CA LEU A 93 30.60 -4.56 10.15
C LEU A 93 29.50 -5.29 10.96
N VAL A 94 29.69 -5.46 12.27
CA VAL A 94 28.66 -6.02 13.16
C VAL A 94 27.40 -5.16 13.16
N LEU A 95 27.53 -3.83 13.27
CA LEU A 95 26.38 -2.91 13.24
C LEU A 95 25.60 -3.05 11.93
N VAL A 96 26.29 -3.07 10.80
CA VAL A 96 25.68 -3.25 9.46
C VAL A 96 24.93 -4.58 9.40
N LYS A 97 25.51 -5.67 9.91
CA LYS A 97 24.85 -6.98 9.89
C LYS A 97 23.67 -7.09 10.85
N VAL A 98 23.69 -6.37 11.97
CA VAL A 98 22.51 -6.24 12.84
C VAL A 98 21.38 -5.52 12.11
N LEU A 99 21.68 -4.44 11.39
CA LEU A 99 20.69 -3.72 10.58
C LEU A 99 20.15 -4.60 9.44
N GLU A 100 21.02 -5.31 8.73
CA GLU A 100 20.63 -6.25 7.67
C GLU A 100 19.72 -7.36 8.22
N LEU A 101 20.06 -7.95 9.36
CA LEU A 101 19.23 -8.93 10.04
C LEU A 101 17.87 -8.36 10.44
N ALA A 102 17.82 -7.12 10.93
CA ALA A 102 16.57 -6.45 11.26
C ALA A 102 15.70 -6.19 10.02
N LEU A 103 16.29 -5.88 8.86
CA LEU A 103 15.57 -5.74 7.60
C LEU A 103 15.00 -7.08 7.11
N VAL A 104 15.78 -8.16 7.20
CA VAL A 104 15.30 -9.52 6.88
C VAL A 104 14.18 -9.95 7.81
N ALA A 105 14.32 -9.71 9.11
CA ALA A 105 13.29 -9.99 10.10
C ALA A 105 12.02 -9.16 9.84
N SER A 106 12.17 -7.90 9.45
CA SER A 106 11.04 -7.03 9.08
C SER A 106 10.32 -7.53 7.83
N ALA A 107 11.06 -7.99 6.81
CA ALA A 107 10.47 -8.59 5.61
C ALA A 107 9.72 -9.88 5.96
N ALA A 108 10.31 -10.76 6.77
CA ALA A 108 9.67 -11.99 7.26
C ALA A 108 8.40 -11.69 8.07
N ALA A 109 8.48 -10.75 9.02
CA ALA A 109 7.33 -10.31 9.80
C ALA A 109 6.25 -9.67 8.92
N GLY A 110 6.63 -8.87 7.92
CA GLY A 110 5.71 -8.29 6.95
C GLY A 110 4.93 -9.35 6.19
N VAL A 111 5.61 -10.40 5.72
CA VAL A 111 4.99 -11.54 5.03
C VAL A 111 4.08 -12.35 5.95
N LEU A 112 4.54 -12.71 7.15
CA LEU A 112 3.81 -13.55 8.09
C LEU A 112 2.58 -12.83 8.67
N LEU A 113 2.75 -11.57 9.05
CA LEU A 113 1.70 -10.75 9.65
C LEU A 113 0.83 -10.04 8.60
N ARG A 114 1.18 -10.17 7.31
CA ARG A 114 0.51 -9.51 6.18
C ARG A 114 0.40 -7.99 6.37
N ARG A 115 1.49 -7.37 6.83
CA ARG A 115 1.55 -5.94 7.17
C ARG A 115 2.48 -5.19 6.21
N ASP A 116 1.89 -4.42 5.29
CA ASP A 116 2.63 -3.72 4.23
C ASP A 116 3.68 -2.75 4.79
N MET A 117 3.39 -2.08 5.90
CA MET A 117 4.32 -1.13 6.52
C MET A 117 5.67 -1.77 6.90
N LEU A 118 5.69 -3.04 7.32
CA LEU A 118 6.94 -3.74 7.65
C LEU A 118 7.74 -4.09 6.39
N LEU A 119 7.04 -4.42 5.31
CA LEU A 119 7.64 -4.71 4.02
C LEU A 119 8.19 -3.44 3.36
N VAL A 120 7.49 -2.31 3.50
CA VAL A 120 7.95 -0.98 3.04
C VAL A 120 9.19 -0.55 3.80
N VAL A 121 9.22 -0.72 5.13
CA VAL A 121 10.43 -0.44 5.94
C VAL A 121 11.61 -1.29 5.46
N ALA A 122 11.39 -2.59 5.25
CA ALA A 122 12.43 -3.47 4.74
C ALA A 122 12.93 -3.01 3.36
N LEU A 123 12.04 -2.79 2.41
CA LEU A 123 12.37 -2.37 1.05
C LEU A 123 13.10 -1.02 1.03
N ALA A 124 12.61 -0.04 1.79
CA ALA A 124 13.23 1.28 1.90
C ALA A 124 14.63 1.18 2.52
N GLY A 125 14.81 0.33 3.53
CA GLY A 125 16.13 0.08 4.15
C GLY A 125 17.14 -0.49 3.16
N TRP A 126 16.73 -1.45 2.32
CA TRP A 126 17.59 -1.98 1.25
C TRP A 126 17.98 -0.90 0.23
N MET A 127 17.02 -0.09 -0.21
CA MET A 127 17.31 1.02 -1.13
C MET A 127 18.24 2.06 -0.53
N ALA A 128 18.05 2.38 0.75
CA ALA A 128 18.94 3.28 1.48
C ALA A 128 20.37 2.72 1.59
N GLY A 129 20.51 1.40 1.79
CA GLY A 129 21.81 0.73 1.77
C GLY A 129 22.55 0.91 0.44
N PHE A 130 21.90 0.60 -0.69
CA PHE A 130 22.50 0.81 -2.02
C PHE A 130 22.87 2.27 -2.28
N ALA A 131 21.98 3.21 -1.90
CA ALA A 131 22.24 4.63 -2.05
C ALA A 131 23.45 5.08 -1.22
N MET A 132 23.59 4.57 0.01
CA MET A 132 24.72 4.88 0.89
C MET A 132 26.05 4.42 0.28
N PHE A 133 26.12 3.18 -0.25
CA PHE A 133 27.33 2.68 -0.91
C PHE A 133 27.71 3.52 -2.13
N ALA A 134 26.74 3.85 -2.99
CA ALA A 134 27.00 4.72 -4.15
C ALA A 134 27.55 6.10 -3.74
N VAL A 135 27.04 6.67 -2.65
CA VAL A 135 27.56 7.93 -2.09
C VAL A 135 28.99 7.76 -1.58
N LEU A 136 29.27 6.67 -0.85
CA LEU A 136 30.62 6.39 -0.34
C LEU A 136 31.64 6.24 -1.48
N ASP A 137 31.32 5.50 -2.54
CA ASP A 137 32.25 5.31 -3.67
C ASP A 137 32.58 6.62 -4.40
N VAL A 138 31.60 7.53 -4.51
CA VAL A 138 31.84 8.85 -5.10
C VAL A 138 32.79 9.67 -4.23
N PHE A 139 32.64 9.62 -2.90
CA PHE A 139 33.52 10.35 -1.97
C PHE A 139 34.92 9.73 -1.86
N THR A 140 35.07 8.42 -2.03
CA THR A 140 36.38 7.75 -2.03
C THR A 140 37.05 7.72 -3.41
N ALA A 141 36.43 8.32 -4.43
CA ALA A 141 36.85 8.25 -5.84
C ALA A 141 37.03 6.80 -6.35
N GLY A 142 36.31 5.86 -5.75
CA GLY A 142 36.31 4.43 -6.06
C GLY A 142 35.44 4.12 -7.28
N TRP A 143 35.77 4.64 -8.45
CA TRP A 143 34.97 4.46 -9.68
C TRP A 143 34.71 2.99 -10.05
N GLY A 144 35.64 2.09 -9.71
CA GLY A 144 35.46 0.64 -9.85
C GLY A 144 34.37 0.11 -8.92
N GLY A 145 34.42 0.47 -7.63
CA GLY A 145 33.40 0.13 -6.63
C GLY A 145 32.03 0.70 -7.00
N LEU A 146 31.99 1.94 -7.48
CA LEU A 146 30.74 2.58 -7.93
C LEU A 146 30.06 1.76 -9.04
N ILE A 147 30.80 1.33 -10.05
CA ILE A 147 30.26 0.51 -11.14
C ILE A 147 29.73 -0.82 -10.60
N GLU A 148 30.50 -1.46 -9.72
CA GLU A 148 30.11 -2.71 -9.09
C GLU A 148 28.80 -2.57 -8.29
N HIS A 149 28.69 -1.55 -7.44
CA HIS A 149 27.48 -1.30 -6.67
C HIS A 149 26.28 -0.93 -7.54
N LEU A 150 26.49 -0.19 -8.65
CA LEU A 150 25.43 0.08 -9.62
C LEU A 150 24.98 -1.19 -10.35
N LEU A 151 25.89 -2.11 -10.66
CA LEU A 151 25.54 -3.42 -11.23
C LEU A 151 24.77 -4.27 -10.22
N TYR A 152 25.14 -4.25 -8.94
CA TYR A 152 24.39 -4.93 -7.89
C TYR A 152 22.99 -4.34 -7.71
N LEU A 153 22.86 -3.01 -7.71
CA LEU A 153 21.56 -2.34 -7.68
C LEU A 153 20.72 -2.71 -8.90
N ALA A 154 21.30 -2.68 -10.10
CA ALA A 154 20.61 -3.05 -11.33
C ALA A 154 20.15 -4.51 -11.29
N ALA A 155 21.02 -5.44 -10.88
CA ALA A 155 20.69 -6.84 -10.70
C ALA A 155 19.57 -7.02 -9.68
N PHE A 156 19.65 -6.35 -8.54
CA PHE A 156 18.62 -6.36 -7.50
C PHE A 156 17.27 -5.88 -8.04
N VAL A 157 17.24 -4.76 -8.74
CA VAL A 157 16.02 -4.20 -9.33
C VAL A 157 15.45 -5.15 -10.39
N VAL A 158 16.29 -5.70 -11.26
CA VAL A 158 15.88 -6.69 -12.26
C VAL A 158 15.29 -7.93 -11.58
N LEU A 159 15.96 -8.50 -10.59
CA LEU A 159 15.48 -9.66 -9.83
C LEU A 159 14.17 -9.37 -9.11
N LEU A 160 14.01 -8.15 -8.56
CA LEU A 160 12.77 -7.70 -7.94
C LEU A 160 11.64 -7.62 -8.95
N PHE A 161 11.88 -7.01 -10.11
CA PHE A 161 10.91 -6.96 -11.22
C PHE A 161 10.56 -8.34 -11.74
N LEU A 162 11.53 -9.25 -11.89
CA LEU A 162 11.29 -10.64 -12.28
C LEU A 162 10.42 -11.34 -11.25
N SER A 163 10.75 -11.23 -9.96
CA SER A 163 9.99 -11.81 -8.85
C SER A 163 8.54 -11.32 -8.86
N TYR A 164 8.34 -10.02 -9.09
CA TYR A 164 7.02 -9.40 -9.20
C TYR A 164 6.27 -9.85 -10.47
N GLY A 165 6.92 -9.81 -11.63
CA GLY A 165 6.33 -10.13 -12.93
C GLY A 165 6.01 -11.62 -13.12
N LEU A 166 6.86 -12.51 -12.60
CA LEU A 166 6.60 -13.96 -12.56
C LEU A 166 5.42 -14.26 -11.64
N SER A 167 5.29 -13.57 -10.50
CA SER A 167 4.13 -13.70 -9.62
C SER A 167 2.84 -13.22 -10.28
N ALA A 168 2.89 -12.12 -11.05
CA ALA A 168 1.76 -11.64 -11.85
C ALA A 168 1.32 -12.65 -12.91
N LYS A 169 2.26 -13.23 -13.67
CA LYS A 169 1.94 -14.26 -14.66
C LYS A 169 1.40 -15.54 -14.03
N ALA A 170 1.97 -15.99 -12.91
CA ALA A 170 1.50 -17.17 -12.19
C ALA A 170 0.07 -17.01 -11.65
N GLN A 171 -0.29 -15.81 -11.17
CA GLN A 171 -1.65 -15.53 -10.72
C GLN A 171 -2.67 -15.44 -11.87
N LEU A 172 -2.25 -14.97 -13.05
CA LEU A 172 -3.09 -14.99 -14.27
C LEU A 172 -3.27 -16.42 -14.82
N ALA A 173 -2.24 -17.25 -14.74
CA ALA A 173 -2.31 -18.66 -15.17
C ALA A 173 -3.07 -19.56 -14.20
N GLY A 174 -3.05 -19.23 -12.90
CA GLY A 174 -3.77 -19.95 -11.84
C GLY A 174 -5.17 -19.42 -11.55
N ALA A 175 -5.62 -18.37 -12.24
CA ALA A 175 -7.00 -17.90 -12.13
C ALA A 175 -7.92 -19.02 -12.65
N PRO A 176 -8.89 -19.49 -11.84
CA PRO A 176 -9.82 -20.51 -12.29
C PRO A 176 -10.49 -20.02 -13.56
N LYS A 177 -10.42 -20.85 -14.60
CA LYS A 177 -11.07 -20.61 -15.89
C LYS A 177 -12.57 -20.51 -15.60
N ALA A 178 -13.08 -19.29 -15.47
CA ALA A 178 -14.50 -19.02 -15.31
C ALA A 178 -15.22 -19.54 -16.55
N GLY A 179 -15.68 -20.79 -16.52
CA GLY A 179 -16.29 -21.42 -17.70
C GLY A 179 -16.16 -22.94 -17.81
N ALA A 180 -15.73 -23.65 -16.77
CA ALA A 180 -15.75 -25.12 -16.79
C ALA A 180 -16.12 -25.68 -15.41
N ASP A 181 -17.28 -25.29 -14.89
CA ASP A 181 -18.06 -26.11 -13.94
C ASP A 181 -19.52 -25.65 -14.02
N GLY A 182 -20.34 -26.49 -14.67
CA GLY A 182 -21.77 -26.28 -14.84
C GLY A 182 -22.54 -26.54 -13.55
N SER A 183 -22.59 -25.53 -12.67
CA SER A 183 -23.56 -25.49 -11.57
C SER A 183 -24.31 -24.15 -11.57
N PRO A 184 -25.65 -24.16 -11.78
CA PRO A 184 -26.45 -22.94 -11.77
C PRO A 184 -26.68 -22.51 -10.32
N GLY A 185 -25.87 -21.58 -9.80
CA GLY A 185 -26.14 -21.02 -8.47
C GLY A 185 -25.04 -20.16 -7.83
N GLY A 186 -23.86 -20.01 -8.44
CA GLY A 186 -22.72 -19.31 -7.84
C GLY A 186 -22.17 -18.17 -8.68
N GLY A 187 -23.02 -17.25 -9.13
CA GLY A 187 -22.54 -16.00 -9.74
C GLY A 187 -21.99 -15.03 -8.67
N PRO A 188 -21.07 -14.10 -9.02
CA PRO A 188 -20.66 -13.03 -8.13
C PRO A 188 -21.90 -12.28 -7.65
N GLN A 189 -22.13 -12.19 -6.34
CA GLN A 189 -23.23 -11.39 -5.79
C GLN A 189 -22.98 -9.93 -6.14
N LEU A 190 -23.64 -9.47 -7.18
CA LEU A 190 -23.73 -8.07 -7.55
C LEU A 190 -24.46 -7.36 -6.40
N THR A 191 -23.89 -6.27 -5.90
CA THR A 191 -24.54 -5.46 -4.87
C THR A 191 -25.95 -5.08 -5.35
N ARG A 192 -26.96 -5.01 -4.47
CA ARG A 192 -28.37 -4.70 -4.85
C ARG A 192 -28.49 -3.54 -5.85
N THR A 193 -27.63 -2.53 -5.73
CA THR A 193 -27.60 -1.38 -6.65
C THR A 193 -27.17 -1.76 -8.07
N GLN A 194 -26.24 -2.70 -8.23
CA GLN A 194 -25.83 -3.24 -9.53
C GLN A 194 -26.92 -4.13 -10.14
N GLU A 195 -27.67 -4.87 -9.32
CA GLU A 195 -28.84 -5.63 -9.79
C GLU A 195 -29.92 -4.68 -10.34
N PHE A 196 -30.17 -3.57 -9.64
CA PHE A 196 -31.09 -2.53 -10.14
C PHE A 196 -30.60 -1.87 -11.43
N ALA A 197 -29.29 -1.57 -11.54
CA ALA A 197 -28.72 -1.01 -12.75
C ALA A 197 -28.85 -1.97 -13.95
N LEU A 198 -28.61 -3.26 -13.74
CA LEU A 198 -28.76 -4.29 -14.78
C LEU A 198 -30.22 -4.50 -15.19
N GLN A 199 -31.17 -4.47 -14.24
CA GLN A 199 -32.59 -4.52 -14.56
C GLN A 199 -33.06 -3.27 -15.33
N ALA A 200 -32.53 -2.08 -15.00
CA ALA A 200 -32.84 -0.86 -15.72
C ALA A 200 -32.33 -0.90 -17.17
N ILE A 201 -31.12 -1.40 -17.39
CA ILE A 201 -30.53 -1.55 -18.73
C ILE A 201 -31.31 -2.58 -19.56
N ASN A 202 -31.65 -3.74 -18.98
CA ASN A 202 -32.45 -4.75 -19.69
C ASN A 202 -33.85 -4.27 -20.05
N ARG A 203 -34.49 -3.46 -19.17
CA ARG A 203 -35.77 -2.84 -19.46
C ARG A 203 -35.66 -1.78 -20.57
N ALA A 204 -34.61 -0.98 -20.59
CA ALA A 204 -34.36 0.00 -21.63
C ALA A 204 -34.08 -0.67 -23.00
N ALA A 205 -33.32 -1.78 -23.00
CA ALA A 205 -33.04 -2.56 -24.21
C ALA A 205 -34.33 -3.18 -24.79
N ALA A 206 -35.23 -3.70 -23.95
CA ALA A 206 -36.51 -4.24 -24.38
C ALA A 206 -37.43 -3.18 -25.02
N LEU A 207 -37.34 -1.92 -24.58
CA LEU A 207 -38.12 -0.80 -25.14
C LEU A 207 -37.53 -0.25 -26.45
N THR A 208 -36.26 -0.57 -26.74
CA THR A 208 -35.55 -0.10 -27.95
C THR A 208 -35.49 -1.20 -29.03
N GLY A 209 -36.14 -2.34 -28.81
CA GLY A 209 -36.22 -3.43 -29.78
C GLY A 209 -37.01 -3.05 -31.05
N PRO A 210 -36.72 -3.66 -32.21
CA PRO A 210 -37.34 -3.30 -33.49
C PRO A 210 -38.86 -3.46 -33.46
N ARG A 211 -39.60 -2.39 -33.78
CA ARG A 211 -41.06 -2.38 -33.87
C ARG A 211 -41.51 -3.37 -34.96
N PRO A 212 -42.42 -4.32 -34.70
CA PRO A 212 -42.92 -5.22 -35.74
C PRO A 212 -43.61 -4.41 -36.83
N ARG A 213 -43.19 -4.62 -38.09
CA ARG A 213 -43.75 -3.97 -39.26
C ARG A 213 -45.12 -4.59 -39.55
N PRO A 214 -46.18 -3.81 -39.77
CA PRO A 214 -47.52 -4.35 -39.98
C PRO A 214 -47.54 -5.23 -41.24
N GLU A 215 -48.06 -6.45 -41.09
CA GLU A 215 -48.32 -7.36 -42.20
C GLU A 215 -49.42 -6.77 -43.08
N LYS A 216 -49.18 -6.77 -44.39
CA LYS A 216 -50.11 -6.29 -45.40
C LYS A 216 -51.14 -7.39 -45.65
N PRO A 217 -52.45 -7.16 -45.49
CA PRO A 217 -53.46 -8.15 -45.84
C PRO A 217 -53.54 -8.29 -47.36
N ASP A 218 -53.62 -9.54 -47.83
CA ASP A 218 -53.92 -9.90 -49.23
C ASP A 218 -55.40 -9.67 -49.58
#